data_AF-A0A965IWU3-F1
#
_entry.id   AF-A0A965IWU3-F1
#
_cell.length_a   1.000
_cell.length_b   1.000
_cell.length_c   1.000
_cell.angle_alpha   90.00
_cell.angle_beta   90.00
_cell.angle_gamma   90.00
#
_symmetry.space_group_name_H-M   'P 1'
#
loop_
_entity.id
_entity.type
_entity.pdbx_description
1 polymer ?
#
loop_
_entity_poly.entity_id
_entity_poly.type
_entity_poly.pdbx_seq_one_letter_code
_entity_poly.pdbx_strand_id
1 'polypeptide(L)'
;STLERIGGTPCVLIGLMSVKRTGKRDQVLKGLMGEAYHRALMAFPDEDVVVGSRFAAPDGLEAFKSLTEIIPRNGHRAVGEERAWGRRLAKRFGVDSGYDEQSFVVKEKGQSGFIDHESSKPEKISADITGLFANVNPKKAGVLIVHGWTMAESLVKLGARS
;
A
#
# COMPACT_ATOMS: atom_id res chain seq x y z
N SER A 1 -4.46 -0.55 10.99
CA SER A 1 -3.68 -1.60 10.30
C SER A 1 -3.54 -2.80 11.19
N THR A 2 -3.41 -4.00 10.61
CA THR A 2 -3.04 -5.22 11.35
C THR A 2 -1.57 -5.56 11.10
N LEU A 3 -0.95 -6.23 12.07
CA LEU A 3 0.37 -6.83 11.96
C LEU A 3 0.20 -8.35 12.02
N GLU A 4 0.71 -9.05 11.02
CA GLU A 4 0.61 -10.50 10.93
C GLU A 4 1.76 -11.10 10.14
N ARG A 5 1.90 -12.43 10.17
CA ARG A 5 2.76 -13.16 9.23
C ARG A 5 1.94 -13.76 8.12
N ILE A 6 2.35 -13.54 6.87
CA ILE A 6 1.74 -14.17 5.69
C ILE A 6 2.78 -15.09 5.06
N GLY A 7 2.58 -16.40 5.21
CA GLY A 7 3.55 -17.38 4.72
C GLY A 7 4.90 -17.30 5.44
N GLY A 8 4.92 -16.86 6.70
CA GLY A 8 6.14 -16.67 7.51
C GLY A 8 6.70 -15.25 7.47
N THR A 9 6.46 -14.48 6.40
CA THR A 9 6.98 -13.12 6.26
C THR A 9 6.14 -12.12 7.06
N PRO A 10 6.75 -11.23 7.87
CA PRO A 10 6.07 -10.13 8.54
C PRO A 10 5.34 -9.21 7.56
N CYS A 11 4.14 -8.78 7.93
CA CYS A 11 3.33 -7.91 7.08
C CYS A 11 2.52 -6.88 7.89
N VAL A 12 2.51 -5.65 7.38
CA VAL A 12 1.59 -4.58 7.77
C VAL A 12 0.47 -4.51 6.73
N LEU A 13 -0.75 -4.81 7.14
CA LEU A 13 -1.94 -4.65 6.28
C LEU A 13 -2.67 -3.36 6.63
N ILE A 14 -2.77 -2.45 5.68
CA ILE A 14 -3.57 -1.24 5.82
C ILE A 14 -4.94 -1.50 5.18
N GLY A 15 -5.88 -1.98 5.98
CA GLY A 15 -7.22 -2.31 5.50
C GLY A 15 -8.06 -1.10 5.09
N LEU A 16 -7.99 -0.03 5.89
CA LEU A 16 -8.64 1.27 5.66
C LEU A 16 -7.81 2.36 6.37
N MET A 17 -7.66 3.50 5.71
CA MET A 17 -7.12 4.73 6.29
C MET A 17 -7.76 5.89 5.55
N SER A 18 -8.29 6.90 6.25
CA SER A 18 -8.81 8.11 5.63
C SER A 18 -8.20 9.33 6.30
N VAL A 19 -7.81 10.32 5.49
CA VAL A 19 -7.22 11.57 5.95
C VAL A 19 -8.12 12.73 5.53
N LYS A 20 -8.57 13.53 6.51
CA LYS A 20 -9.39 14.72 6.22
C LYS A 20 -8.62 15.70 5.33
N ARG A 21 -9.29 16.20 4.29
CA ARG A 21 -8.80 17.20 3.33
C ARG A 21 -8.56 18.56 4.00
N THR A 22 -7.37 18.71 4.58
CA THR A 22 -6.91 19.95 5.23
C THR A 22 -5.53 20.32 4.71
N GLY A 23 -5.03 21.51 5.05
CA GLY A 23 -3.65 21.90 4.73
C GLY A 23 -2.58 21.01 5.38
N LYS A 24 -2.93 20.19 6.37
CA LYS A 24 -2.00 19.29 7.10
C LYS A 24 -2.10 17.82 6.64
N ARG A 25 -2.90 17.51 5.62
CA ARG A 25 -3.21 16.12 5.23
C ARG A 25 -1.97 15.24 4.99
N ASP A 26 -0.97 15.72 4.25
CA ASP A 26 0.26 14.95 4.02
C ASP A 26 1.07 14.69 5.30
N GLN A 27 1.06 15.65 6.24
CA GLN A 27 1.69 15.49 7.54
C GLN A 27 0.96 14.44 8.38
N VAL A 28 -0.38 14.47 8.36
CA VAL A 28 -1.22 13.47 9.04
C VAL A 28 -0.97 12.08 8.45
N LEU A 29 -0.97 11.94 7.12
CA LEU A 29 -0.65 10.68 6.45
C LEU A 29 0.72 10.14 6.88
N LYS A 30 1.75 11.01 6.87
CA LYS A 30 3.09 10.64 7.33
C LYS A 30 3.10 10.16 8.79
N GLY A 31 2.33 10.81 9.66
CA GLY A 31 2.19 10.41 11.06
C GLY A 31 1.55 9.03 11.22
N LEU A 32 0.43 8.77 10.51
CA LEU A 32 -0.27 7.49 10.53
C LEU A 32 0.60 6.34 9.99
N MET A 33 1.32 6.57 8.91
CA MET A 33 2.28 5.60 8.38
C MET A 33 3.46 5.40 9.34
N GLY A 34 3.95 6.47 9.97
CA GLY A 34 5.00 6.40 10.99
C GLY A 34 4.60 5.54 12.20
N GLU A 35 3.36 5.67 12.67
CA GLU A 35 2.83 4.81 13.74
C GLU A 35 2.75 3.34 13.29
N ALA A 36 2.32 3.07 12.06
CA ALA A 36 2.28 1.71 11.51
C ALA A 36 3.69 1.09 11.43
N TYR A 37 4.69 1.85 11.00
CA TYR A 37 6.08 1.41 10.97
C TYR A 37 6.69 1.25 12.36
N HIS A 38 6.35 2.13 13.31
CA HIS A 38 6.80 1.98 14.69
C HIS A 38 6.25 0.70 15.33
N ARG A 39 4.95 0.41 15.12
CA ARG A 39 4.36 -0.87 15.57
C ARG A 39 5.03 -2.07 14.88
N ALA A 40 5.37 -1.97 13.60
CA ALA A 40 6.10 -3.01 12.88
C ALA A 40 7.50 -3.24 13.47
N LEU A 41 8.25 -2.17 13.75
CA LEU A 41 9.55 -2.24 14.42
C LEU A 41 9.46 -2.96 15.78
N MET A 42 8.46 -2.62 16.60
CA MET A 42 8.29 -3.26 17.91
C MET A 42 7.96 -4.75 17.80
N ALA A 43 7.27 -5.17 16.75
CA ALA A 43 6.88 -6.56 16.54
C ALA A 43 7.96 -7.39 15.80
N PHE A 44 8.73 -6.75 14.92
CA PHE A 44 9.66 -7.36 13.97
C PHE A 44 10.94 -6.51 13.83
N PRO A 45 11.75 -6.38 14.90
CA PRO A 45 12.84 -5.41 14.94
C PRO A 45 13.96 -5.67 13.93
N ASP A 46 14.19 -6.93 13.57
CA ASP A 46 15.32 -7.38 12.75
C ASP A 46 14.87 -8.00 11.41
N GLU A 47 13.62 -7.79 11.01
CA GLU A 47 13.06 -8.39 9.81
C GLU A 47 12.57 -7.33 8.81
N ASP A 48 12.71 -7.64 7.53
CA ASP A 48 12.06 -6.87 6.48
C ASP A 48 10.55 -7.15 6.49
N VAL A 49 9.75 -6.11 6.34
CA VAL A 49 8.30 -6.18 6.50
C VAL A 49 7.60 -5.77 5.21
N VAL A 50 6.70 -6.62 4.73
CA VAL A 50 5.84 -6.29 3.59
C VAL A 50 4.73 -5.35 4.04
N VAL A 51 4.47 -4.29 3.28
CA VAL A 51 3.38 -3.35 3.55
C VAL A 51 2.42 -3.39 2.36
N GLY A 52 1.15 -3.67 2.62
CA GLY A 52 0.14 -3.87 1.58
C GLY A 52 -1.15 -3.10 1.84
N SER A 53 -1.76 -2.58 0.77
CA SER A 53 -3.04 -1.86 0.84
C SER A 53 -3.79 -1.87 -0.48
N ARG A 54 -5.02 -1.34 -0.45
CA ARG A 54 -5.88 -1.05 -1.60
C ARG A 54 -5.91 0.45 -1.85
N PHE A 55 -5.97 0.84 -3.12
CA PHE A 55 -5.92 2.23 -3.58
C PHE A 55 -7.00 2.47 -4.62
N ALA A 56 -7.88 3.45 -4.36
CA ALA A 56 -8.90 3.87 -5.32
C ALA A 56 -8.40 4.96 -6.29
N ALA A 57 -7.36 5.70 -5.90
CA ALA A 57 -6.80 6.82 -6.65
C ALA A 57 -5.26 6.91 -6.49
N PRO A 58 -4.56 7.54 -7.45
CA PRO A 58 -3.11 7.72 -7.41
C PRO A 58 -2.59 8.41 -6.15
N ASP A 59 -3.32 9.40 -5.62
CA ASP A 59 -2.96 10.18 -4.44
C ASP A 59 -2.60 9.31 -3.23
N GLY A 60 -3.36 8.23 -3.01
CA GLY A 60 -3.15 7.34 -1.86
C GLY A 60 -1.75 6.72 -1.83
N LEU A 61 -1.10 6.54 -2.99
CA LEU A 61 0.24 5.95 -3.08
C LEU A 61 1.34 6.80 -2.45
N GLU A 62 1.08 8.07 -2.14
CA GLU A 62 1.99 8.86 -1.31
C GLU A 62 2.30 8.21 0.04
N ALA A 63 1.38 7.38 0.56
CA ALA A 63 1.59 6.59 1.76
C ALA A 63 2.78 5.61 1.62
N PHE A 64 3.06 5.16 0.40
CA PHE A 64 4.04 4.12 0.10
C PHE A 64 5.37 4.68 -0.41
N LYS A 65 5.53 6.00 -0.51
CA LYS A 65 6.74 6.64 -1.07
C LYS A 65 8.07 6.28 -0.39
N SER A 66 8.03 5.80 0.86
CA SER A 66 9.20 5.39 1.63
C SER A 66 9.52 3.90 1.52
N LEU A 67 8.67 3.13 0.83
CA LEU A 67 8.86 1.70 0.64
C LEU A 67 9.79 1.45 -0.55
N THR A 68 10.50 0.34 -0.47
CA THR A 68 11.30 -0.20 -1.57
C THR A 68 10.50 -1.25 -2.34
N GLU A 69 10.92 -1.50 -3.58
CA GLU A 69 10.37 -2.58 -4.41
C GLU A 69 8.84 -2.61 -4.48
N ILE A 70 8.23 -1.43 -4.69
CA ILE A 70 6.78 -1.30 -4.82
C ILE A 70 6.29 -2.04 -6.07
N ILE A 71 5.25 -2.85 -5.92
CA ILE A 71 4.58 -3.60 -6.97
C ILE A 71 3.06 -3.38 -6.90
N PRO A 72 2.40 -3.09 -8.03
CA PRO A 72 2.97 -2.93 -9.38
C PRO A 72 3.77 -1.62 -9.54
N ARG A 73 4.68 -1.59 -10.53
CA ARG A 73 5.42 -0.39 -10.95
C ARG A 73 5.53 -0.36 -12.48
N ASN A 74 5.54 0.83 -13.07
CA ASN A 74 5.60 0.99 -14.52
C ASN A 74 6.90 0.38 -15.09
N GLY A 75 6.83 -0.19 -16.29
CA GLY A 75 7.98 -0.81 -16.98
C GLY A 75 8.46 -2.14 -16.38
N HIS A 76 7.85 -2.64 -15.32
CA HIS A 76 8.23 -3.89 -14.66
C HIS A 76 7.12 -4.93 -14.78
N ARG A 77 7.46 -6.08 -15.37
CA ARG A 77 6.56 -7.23 -15.39
C ARG A 77 6.73 -8.02 -14.10
N ALA A 78 5.68 -8.07 -13.29
CA ALA A 78 5.75 -8.74 -12.00
C ALA A 78 6.16 -10.22 -12.13
N VAL A 79 7.02 -10.71 -11.25
CA VAL A 79 7.44 -12.12 -11.19
C VAL A 79 6.44 -12.98 -10.39
N GLY A 80 6.67 -14.29 -10.33
CA GLY A 80 5.77 -15.24 -9.68
C GLY A 80 5.52 -14.93 -8.20
N GLU A 81 6.56 -14.56 -7.46
CA GLU A 81 6.47 -14.21 -6.04
C GLU A 81 5.71 -12.90 -5.81
N GLU A 82 6.02 -11.85 -6.60
CA GLU A 82 5.33 -10.57 -6.54
C GLU A 82 3.82 -10.71 -6.83
N ARG A 83 3.44 -11.57 -7.78
CA ARG A 83 2.03 -11.92 -8.04
C ARG A 83 1.43 -12.73 -6.88
N ALA A 84 2.20 -13.63 -6.27
CA ALA A 84 1.76 -14.39 -5.11
C ALA A 84 1.43 -13.48 -3.92
N TRP A 85 2.23 -12.43 -3.70
CA TRP A 85 1.94 -11.38 -2.72
C TRP A 85 0.62 -10.66 -3.02
N GLY A 86 0.40 -10.23 -4.26
CA GLY A 86 -0.86 -9.64 -4.68
C GLY A 86 -2.07 -10.53 -4.39
N ARG A 87 -1.98 -11.84 -4.72
CA ARG A 87 -3.05 -12.82 -4.40
C ARG A 87 -3.28 -12.99 -2.90
N ARG A 88 -2.21 -13.06 -2.10
CA ARG A 88 -2.30 -13.18 -0.64
C ARG A 88 -3.02 -11.97 -0.03
N LEU A 89 -2.66 -10.77 -0.48
CA LEU A 89 -3.28 -9.52 -0.05
C LEU A 89 -4.75 -9.45 -0.47
N ALA A 90 -5.07 -9.79 -1.71
CA ALA A 90 -6.46 -9.85 -2.18
C ALA A 90 -7.32 -10.76 -1.30
N LYS A 91 -6.80 -11.94 -0.93
CA LYS A 91 -7.47 -12.87 -0.01
C LYS A 91 -7.64 -12.28 1.40
N ARG A 92 -6.62 -11.61 1.94
CA ARG A 92 -6.68 -10.96 3.26
C ARG A 92 -7.67 -9.80 3.31
N PHE A 93 -7.82 -9.08 2.21
CA PHE A 93 -8.80 -8.01 2.07
C PHE A 93 -10.21 -8.50 1.68
N GLY A 94 -10.38 -9.80 1.41
CA GLY A 94 -11.67 -10.38 1.02
C GLY A 94 -12.15 -9.93 -0.36
N VAL A 95 -11.23 -9.69 -1.30
CA VAL A 95 -11.50 -9.16 -2.65
C VAL A 95 -10.91 -10.04 -3.76
N ASP A 96 -10.51 -11.26 -3.43
CA ASP A 96 -9.84 -12.22 -4.33
C ASP A 96 -10.70 -12.64 -5.52
N SER A 97 -12.02 -12.70 -5.36
CA SER A 97 -12.95 -13.03 -6.45
C SER A 97 -12.89 -12.08 -7.66
N GLY A 98 -12.56 -10.81 -7.43
CA GLY A 98 -12.48 -9.77 -8.46
C GLY A 98 -11.06 -9.36 -8.83
N TYR A 99 -10.05 -10.03 -8.28
CA TYR A 99 -8.64 -9.65 -8.38
C TYR A 99 -7.96 -10.27 -9.61
N ASP A 100 -7.23 -9.44 -10.37
CA ASP A 100 -6.40 -9.84 -11.50
C ASP A 100 -4.91 -9.72 -11.14
N GLU A 101 -4.18 -10.84 -11.16
CA GLU A 101 -2.79 -10.89 -10.71
C GLU A 101 -1.77 -10.28 -11.68
N GLN A 102 -2.15 -10.01 -12.94
CA GLN A 102 -1.25 -9.42 -13.92
C GLN A 102 -1.26 -7.89 -13.81
N SER A 103 -2.44 -7.32 -13.59
CA SER A 103 -2.66 -5.88 -13.44
C SER A 103 -2.71 -5.42 -11.97
N PHE A 104 -2.84 -6.35 -11.02
CA PHE A 104 -3.05 -6.08 -9.60
C PHE A 104 -4.36 -5.32 -9.29
N VAL A 105 -5.30 -5.31 -10.24
CA VAL A 105 -6.57 -4.60 -10.10
C VAL A 105 -7.65 -5.54 -9.57
N VAL A 106 -8.41 -5.04 -8.60
CA VAL A 106 -9.72 -5.58 -8.25
C VAL A 106 -10.77 -4.83 -9.08
N LYS A 107 -11.44 -5.53 -9.99
CA LYS A 107 -12.30 -4.92 -11.01
C LYS A 107 -13.57 -4.26 -10.44
N GLU A 108 -14.08 -4.79 -9.33
CA GLU A 108 -15.31 -4.31 -8.70
C GLU A 108 -15.37 -4.63 -7.20
N LYS A 109 -16.19 -3.87 -6.44
CA LYS A 109 -16.46 -4.07 -5.00
C LYS A 109 -15.19 -4.11 -4.12
N GLY A 110 -14.10 -3.49 -4.57
CA GLY A 110 -12.82 -3.48 -3.88
C GLY A 110 -12.70 -2.41 -2.78
N GLN A 111 -13.58 -1.41 -2.77
CA GLN A 111 -13.53 -0.27 -1.84
C GLN A 111 -14.20 -0.52 -0.47
N SER A 112 -14.32 -1.77 -0.01
CA SER A 112 -14.71 -2.06 1.38
C SER A 112 -13.69 -1.56 2.42
N GLY A 113 -12.50 -1.17 1.94
CA GLY A 113 -11.52 -0.34 2.64
C GLY A 113 -10.34 -0.04 1.71
N PHE A 114 -9.75 1.14 1.84
CA PHE A 114 -8.61 1.58 1.04
C PHE A 114 -7.94 2.77 1.74
N ILE A 115 -6.81 3.24 1.20
CA ILE A 115 -6.22 4.50 1.61
C ILE A 115 -6.92 5.65 0.87
N ASP A 116 -7.74 6.38 1.60
CA ASP A 116 -8.45 7.59 1.17
C ASP A 116 -7.63 8.82 1.60
N HIS A 117 -6.76 9.26 0.70
CA HIS A 117 -5.95 10.46 0.85
C HIS A 117 -5.95 11.23 -0.47
N GLU A 118 -6.02 12.55 -0.37
CA GLU A 118 -5.87 13.46 -1.50
C GLU A 118 -4.60 14.28 -1.30
N SER A 119 -3.71 14.27 -2.29
CA SER A 119 -2.43 14.95 -2.19
C SER A 119 -2.62 16.45 -1.98
N SER A 120 -1.69 17.08 -1.25
CA SER A 120 -1.58 18.55 -1.28
C SER A 120 -1.00 19.10 -2.58
N LYS A 121 -0.41 18.23 -3.39
CA LYS A 121 0.33 18.55 -4.62
C LYS A 121 0.05 17.49 -5.69
N PRO A 122 -1.21 17.32 -6.15
CA PRO A 122 -1.58 16.31 -7.14
C PRO A 122 -0.77 16.44 -8.44
N GLU A 123 -0.31 17.65 -8.80
CA GLU A 123 0.56 17.92 -9.94
C GLU A 123 1.95 17.26 -9.86
N LYS A 124 2.36 16.78 -8.67
CA LYS A 124 3.64 16.08 -8.46
C LYS A 124 3.53 14.56 -8.58
N ILE A 125 2.32 14.03 -8.73
CA ILE A 125 2.11 12.60 -8.94
C ILE A 125 2.55 12.29 -10.38
N SER A 126 3.51 11.37 -10.54
CA SER A 126 4.07 11.08 -11.84
C SER A 126 3.07 10.40 -12.78
N ALA A 127 3.31 10.52 -14.09
CA ALA A 127 2.55 9.80 -15.10
C ALA A 127 2.63 8.27 -14.90
N ASP A 128 3.78 7.77 -14.42
CA ASP A 128 3.97 6.35 -14.11
C ASP A 128 3.01 5.87 -13.02
N ILE A 129 2.88 6.64 -11.92
CA ILE A 129 1.96 6.31 -10.83
C ILE A 129 0.51 6.39 -11.32
N THR A 130 0.17 7.46 -12.03
CA THR A 130 -1.18 7.64 -12.59
C THR A 130 -1.54 6.51 -13.55
N GLY A 131 -0.59 6.07 -14.37
CA GLY A 131 -0.76 4.99 -15.35
C GLY A 131 -1.12 3.64 -14.73
N LEU A 132 -0.71 3.35 -13.50
CA LEU A 132 -1.08 2.13 -12.78
C LEU A 132 -2.61 2.00 -12.58
N PHE A 133 -3.32 3.12 -12.56
CA PHE A 133 -4.77 3.16 -12.31
C PHE A 133 -5.61 3.11 -13.59
N ALA A 134 -5.00 2.99 -14.77
CA ALA A 134 -5.72 3.01 -16.06
C ALA A 134 -6.85 1.96 -16.15
N ASN A 135 -6.68 0.82 -15.49
CA ASN A 135 -7.65 -0.28 -15.46
C ASN A 135 -8.55 -0.29 -14.22
N VAL A 136 -8.38 0.66 -13.29
CA VAL A 136 -9.24 0.79 -12.11
C VAL A 136 -10.54 1.47 -12.52
N ASN A 137 -11.69 0.87 -12.21
CA ASN A 137 -13.01 1.42 -12.53
C ASN A 137 -13.68 2.02 -11.28
N PRO A 138 -13.70 3.35 -11.11
CA PRO A 138 -14.29 3.98 -9.92
C PRO A 138 -15.79 3.70 -9.79
N LYS A 139 -16.52 3.63 -10.91
CA LYS A 139 -17.99 3.40 -10.91
C LYS A 139 -18.37 2.01 -10.41
N LYS A 140 -17.44 1.04 -10.48
CA LYS A 140 -17.62 -0.31 -9.94
C LYS A 140 -16.96 -0.49 -8.56
N ALA A 141 -16.49 0.58 -7.94
CA ALA A 141 -15.68 0.52 -6.73
C ALA A 141 -14.41 -0.35 -6.92
N GLY A 142 -13.77 -0.25 -8.08
CA GLY A 142 -12.49 -0.89 -8.33
C GLY A 142 -11.35 -0.26 -7.50
N VAL A 143 -10.30 -1.05 -7.26
CA VAL A 143 -9.07 -0.61 -6.58
C VAL A 143 -7.85 -1.28 -7.19
N LEU A 144 -6.70 -0.66 -7.02
CA LEU A 144 -5.38 -1.26 -7.21
C LEU A 144 -4.90 -1.85 -5.88
N ILE A 145 -4.41 -3.09 -5.87
CA ILE A 145 -3.65 -3.63 -4.74
C ILE A 145 -2.18 -3.32 -4.98
N VAL A 146 -1.54 -2.69 -4.00
CA VAL A 146 -0.12 -2.38 -4.06
C VAL A 146 0.55 -2.95 -2.82
N HIS A 147 1.75 -3.48 -3.00
CA HIS A 147 2.64 -3.87 -1.92
C HIS A 147 4.06 -3.35 -2.14
N GLY A 148 4.84 -3.30 -1.07
CA GLY A 148 6.24 -2.94 -1.09
C GLY A 148 6.89 -3.32 0.24
N TRP A 149 8.17 -3.03 0.38
CA TRP A 149 8.97 -3.45 1.53
C TRP A 149 9.41 -2.26 2.36
N THR A 150 9.36 -2.42 3.68
CA THR A 150 10.14 -1.59 4.59
C THR A 150 11.24 -2.46 5.19
N MET A 151 12.49 -2.05 4.98
CA MET A 151 13.66 -2.82 5.41
C MET A 151 13.86 -2.68 6.91
N ALA A 152 14.40 -3.72 7.56
CA ALA A 152 14.73 -3.70 8.99
C ALA A 152 15.58 -2.46 9.36
N GLU A 153 16.59 -2.14 8.56
CA GLU A 153 17.44 -0.96 8.77
C GLU A 153 16.65 0.37 8.73
N SER A 154 15.65 0.46 7.85
CA SER A 154 14.77 1.64 7.77
C SER A 154 13.88 1.76 9.01
N LEU A 155 13.38 0.64 9.53
CA LEU A 155 12.61 0.59 10.76
C LEU A 155 13.47 1.00 11.96
N VAL A 156 14.68 0.46 12.09
CA VAL A 156 15.62 0.81 13.18
C VAL A 156 15.96 2.30 13.15
N LYS A 157 16.24 2.87 11.96
CA LYS A 157 16.48 4.32 11.79
C LYS A 157 15.27 5.16 12.19
N LEU A 158 14.05 4.65 12.05
CA LEU A 158 12.83 5.33 12.49
C LEU A 158 12.72 5.34 14.02
N GLY A 159 13.05 4.22 14.68
CA GLY A 159 13.09 4.11 16.15
C GLY A 159 14.25 4.86 16.82
N ALA A 160 15.37 5.05 16.14
CA ALA A 160 16.50 5.81 16.66
C ALA A 160 16.29 7.35 16.67
N ARG A 161 15.20 7.84 16.04
CA ARG A 161 14.86 9.26 15.94
C ARG A 161 13.81 9.71 16.97
N SER A 162 13.37 8.82 17.86
CA SER A 162 12.44 9.10 18.96
C SER A 162 13.15 9.27 20.29
#